data_AF-A0A2J6HJW6-F1
#
_entry.id   AF-A0A2J6HJW6-F1
#
_cell.length_a   1.000
_cell.length_b   1.000
_cell.length_c   1.000
_cell.angle_alpha   90.00
_cell.angle_beta   90.00
_cell.angle_gamma   90.00
#
_symmetry.space_group_name_H-M   'P 1'
#
loop_
_entity.id
_entity.type
_entity.pdbx_description
1 polymer ?
#
loop_
_entity_poly.entity_id
_entity_poly.type
_entity_poly.pdbx_seq_one_letter_code
_entity_poly.pdbx_strand_id
1 'polypeptide(L)'
;MEKLLSLFILSLCITFSINAQELVSNSGAYFSNSSGSLAWSVGEAVIATISDGADTLTQGFHQSRFVFTDISESQIEGISVSVFPNPTANDISIEIESTDFKGFSYTLLDQHGKLLQNKEITDKITEVDMLNHPAATYYVSVYKDGISVKTIQIIKNY
;
A
#
# COMPACT_ATOMS: atom_id res chain seq x y z
N MET A 1 49.42 33.26 -34.64
CA MET A 1 48.26 32.37 -34.44
C MET A 1 48.43 31.49 -33.22
N GLU A 2 49.56 30.78 -33.08
CA GLU A 2 49.88 29.92 -31.92
C GLU A 2 49.57 30.51 -30.53
N LYS A 3 49.97 31.76 -30.26
CA LYS A 3 49.72 32.42 -28.96
C LYS A 3 48.24 32.71 -28.70
N LEU A 4 47.46 32.97 -29.75
CA LEU A 4 46.03 33.24 -29.66
C LEU A 4 45.25 31.95 -29.41
N LEU A 5 45.66 30.85 -30.07
CA LEU A 5 45.10 29.52 -29.88
C LEU A 5 45.36 29.00 -28.45
N SER A 6 46.58 29.22 -27.94
CA SER A 6 46.92 28.85 -26.57
C SER A 6 46.11 29.64 -25.52
N LEU A 7 45.87 30.94 -25.76
CA LEU A 7 45.04 31.76 -24.88
C LEU A 7 43.57 31.34 -24.92
N PHE A 8 43.07 30.93 -26.08
CA PHE A 8 41.71 30.41 -26.25
C PHE A 8 41.49 29.08 -25.51
N ILE A 9 42.45 28.16 -25.61
CA ILE A 9 42.41 26.87 -24.89
C ILE A 9 42.44 27.10 -23.37
N LEU A 10 43.27 28.03 -22.90
CA LEU A 10 43.36 28.37 -21.47
C LEU A 10 42.03 28.97 -20.96
N SER A 11 41.37 29.82 -21.74
CA SER A 11 40.04 30.35 -21.41
C SER A 11 38.98 29.26 -21.29
N LEU A 12 39.05 28.21 -22.10
CA LEU A 12 38.07 27.12 -22.10
C LEU A 12 38.22 26.21 -20.86
N CYS A 13 39.44 26.06 -20.33
CA CYS A 13 39.69 25.29 -19.12
C CYS A 13 39.18 25.98 -17.84
N ILE A 14 39.09 27.32 -17.82
CA ILE A 14 38.69 28.09 -16.63
C ILE A 14 37.15 28.08 -16.42
N THR A 15 36.36 27.76 -17.45
CA THR A 15 34.89 27.73 -17.37
C THR A 15 34.30 26.41 -16.85
N PHE A 16 35.12 25.39 -16.62
CA PHE A 16 34.64 24.13 -16.03
C PHE A 16 34.46 24.29 -14.52
N SER A 17 33.24 24.66 -14.12
CA SER A 17 32.83 24.66 -12.72
C SER A 17 32.67 23.21 -12.26
N ILE A 18 33.54 22.78 -11.35
CA ILE A 18 33.48 21.46 -10.71
C ILE A 18 32.38 21.55 -9.65
N ASN A 19 31.23 20.94 -9.93
CA ASN A 19 30.19 20.78 -8.90
C ASN A 19 30.66 19.67 -7.95
N ALA A 20 30.93 20.02 -6.69
CA ALA A 20 31.15 19.04 -5.64
C ALA A 20 29.81 18.41 -5.22
N GLN A 21 29.85 17.17 -4.75
CA GLN A 21 28.67 16.49 -4.20
C GLN A 21 28.22 17.22 -2.93
N GLU A 22 26.99 17.73 -2.92
CA GLU A 22 26.38 18.33 -1.74
C GLU A 22 25.71 17.23 -0.91
N LEU A 23 26.07 17.14 0.37
CA LEU A 23 25.46 16.22 1.32
C LEU A 23 24.41 16.98 2.15
N VAL A 24 23.13 16.67 1.92
CA VAL A 24 22.05 17.13 2.80
C VAL A 24 21.91 16.11 3.92
N SER A 25 22.27 16.49 5.15
CA SER A 25 22.24 15.62 6.32
C SER A 25 21.57 16.32 7.48
N ASN A 26 20.86 15.55 8.31
CA ASN A 26 20.21 16.08 9.51
C ASN A 26 21.21 16.58 10.56
N SER A 27 22.45 16.07 10.55
CA SER A 27 23.53 16.52 11.43
C SER A 27 24.91 16.17 10.86
N GLY A 28 25.92 16.98 11.14
CA GLY A 28 27.31 16.73 10.76
C GLY A 28 28.24 17.83 11.26
N ALA A 29 29.55 17.60 11.18
CA ALA A 29 30.54 18.62 11.51
C ALA A 29 31.82 18.44 10.70
N TYR A 30 32.53 19.55 10.53
CA TYR A 30 33.83 19.63 9.88
C TYR A 30 34.84 20.22 10.85
N PHE A 31 35.97 19.54 11.01
CA PHE A 31 37.10 19.98 11.82
C PHE A 31 38.38 19.95 10.99
N SER A 32 39.22 20.99 11.11
CA SER A 32 40.52 21.04 10.45
C SER A 32 41.61 21.56 11.37
N ASN A 33 42.82 21.04 11.18
CA ASN A 33 44.05 21.54 11.81
C ASN A 33 45.23 21.41 10.84
N SER A 34 46.44 21.78 11.29
CA SER A 34 47.67 21.73 10.49
C SER A 34 48.09 20.31 10.06
N SER A 35 47.54 19.26 10.67
CA SER A 35 47.85 17.86 10.40
C SER A 35 46.79 17.13 9.60
N GLY A 36 45.62 17.75 9.34
CA GLY A 36 44.58 17.15 8.50
C GLY A 36 43.18 17.72 8.76
N SER A 37 42.20 17.11 8.11
CA SER A 37 40.78 17.45 8.25
C SER A 37 39.93 16.21 8.48
N LEU A 38 38.90 16.34 9.32
CA LEU A 38 37.89 15.32 9.59
C LEU A 38 36.52 15.89 9.27
N ALA A 39 35.75 15.14 8.47
CA ALA A 39 34.35 15.42 8.20
C ALA A 39 33.53 14.19 8.58
N TRP A 40 32.39 14.41 9.25
CA TRP A 40 31.42 13.35 9.53
C TRP A 40 30.00 13.89 9.39
N SER A 41 29.08 12.99 9.07
CA SER A 41 27.66 13.28 8.90
C SER A 41 26.82 12.11 9.39
N VAL A 42 25.63 12.38 9.91
CA VAL A 42 24.63 11.39 10.36
C VAL A 42 23.26 11.81 9.83
N GLY A 43 22.68 10.96 8.99
CA GLY A 43 21.33 11.12 8.44
C GLY A 43 20.95 9.97 7.52
N GLU A 44 19.64 9.78 7.31
CA GLU A 44 19.07 8.85 6.33
C GLU A 44 19.18 9.46 4.92
N ALA A 45 19.16 8.63 3.86
CA ALA A 45 19.11 9.13 2.49
C ALA A 45 17.86 10.02 2.30
N VAL A 46 18.01 11.20 1.72
CA VAL A 46 16.87 12.07 1.38
C VAL A 46 16.01 11.34 0.35
N ILE A 47 14.85 10.84 0.78
CA ILE A 47 13.87 10.21 -0.09
C ILE A 47 12.83 11.23 -0.54
N ALA A 48 12.71 11.43 -1.85
CA ALA A 48 11.65 12.26 -2.41
C ALA A 48 10.33 11.48 -2.41
N THR A 49 9.28 12.08 -1.85
CA THR A 49 7.89 11.64 -2.06
C THR A 49 7.25 12.60 -3.05
N ILE A 50 6.88 12.08 -4.22
CA ILE A 50 6.19 12.82 -5.26
C ILE A 50 4.77 12.25 -5.33
N SER A 51 3.76 13.11 -5.23
CA SER A 51 2.36 12.72 -5.41
C SER A 51 1.63 13.72 -6.28
N ASP A 52 0.76 13.21 -7.15
CA ASP A 52 -0.17 14.02 -7.95
C ASP A 52 -1.64 13.88 -7.48
N GLY A 53 -1.85 13.22 -6.33
CA GLY A 53 -3.16 12.93 -5.75
C GLY A 53 -3.77 11.59 -6.16
N ALA A 54 -3.34 10.99 -7.28
CA ALA A 54 -3.74 9.64 -7.70
C ALA A 54 -2.62 8.63 -7.43
N ASP A 55 -1.39 9.00 -7.75
CA ASP A 55 -0.21 8.18 -7.57
C ASP A 55 0.75 8.79 -6.54
N THR A 56 1.45 7.93 -5.82
CA THR A 56 2.51 8.34 -4.88
C THR A 56 3.74 7.51 -5.16
N LEU A 57 4.82 8.19 -5.53
CA LEU A 57 6.11 7.59 -5.80
C LEU A 57 7.09 8.00 -4.70
N THR A 58 7.57 7.03 -3.94
CA THR A 58 8.63 7.24 -2.94
C THR A 58 9.93 6.64 -3.48
N GLN A 59 10.96 7.47 -3.64
CA GLN A 59 12.29 6.95 -3.99
C GLN A 59 12.96 6.32 -2.75
N GLY A 60 13.82 5.32 -2.95
CA GLY A 60 14.70 4.79 -1.90
C GLY A 60 14.20 3.59 -1.10
N PHE A 61 12.92 3.23 -1.19
CA PHE A 61 12.40 1.99 -0.57
C PHE A 61 11.36 1.30 -1.46
N HIS A 62 11.39 -0.03 -1.45
CA HIS A 62 10.34 -0.88 -2.03
C HIS A 62 9.11 -0.81 -1.09
N GLN A 63 8.14 0.07 -1.37
CA GLN A 63 6.89 0.11 -0.61
C GLN A 63 5.95 -0.99 -1.10
N SER A 64 6.01 -2.15 -0.46
CA SER A 64 4.98 -3.16 -0.68
C SER A 64 3.72 -2.78 0.10
N ARG A 65 2.75 -2.17 -0.58
CA ARG A 65 1.39 -1.99 -0.05
C ARG A 65 0.66 -3.33 -0.14
N PHE A 66 0.98 -4.26 0.76
CA PHE A 66 0.21 -5.49 0.88
C PHE A 66 -1.01 -5.25 1.77
N VAL A 67 -2.20 -5.25 1.17
CA VAL A 67 -3.45 -5.32 1.91
C VAL A 67 -3.93 -6.78 1.79
N PHE A 68 -3.53 -7.61 2.75
CA PHE A 68 -4.03 -8.97 2.83
C PHE A 68 -5.41 -8.92 3.49
N THR A 69 -6.46 -9.19 2.71
CA THR A 69 -7.85 -9.16 3.20
C THR A 69 -8.37 -10.56 3.54
N ASP A 70 -7.76 -11.62 3.01
CA ASP A 70 -8.17 -12.99 3.33
C ASP A 70 -7.59 -13.42 4.69
N ILE A 71 -8.48 -13.84 5.60
CA ILE A 71 -8.14 -14.26 6.96
C ILE A 71 -8.12 -15.78 7.06
N SER A 72 -9.05 -16.44 6.38
CA SER A 72 -9.17 -17.88 6.36
C SER A 72 -9.89 -18.33 5.10
N GLU A 73 -9.32 -19.32 4.43
CA GLU A 73 -9.94 -20.05 3.33
C GLU A 73 -9.98 -21.52 3.72
N SER A 74 -11.20 -22.07 3.87
CA SER A 74 -11.39 -23.49 4.11
C SER A 74 -11.47 -24.18 2.74
N GLN A 75 -10.64 -25.20 2.53
CA GLN A 75 -10.55 -25.93 1.27
C GLN A 75 -11.71 -26.93 1.14
N ILE A 76 -12.96 -26.47 1.08
CA ILE A 76 -14.03 -27.33 0.60
C ILE A 76 -13.92 -27.38 -0.92
N GLU A 77 -13.54 -28.54 -1.46
CA GLU A 77 -13.40 -28.74 -2.90
C GLU A 77 -14.71 -28.37 -3.64
N GLY A 78 -14.58 -27.55 -4.68
CA GLY A 78 -15.70 -27.16 -5.54
C GLY A 78 -16.54 -25.97 -5.06
N ILE A 79 -16.13 -25.28 -3.99
CA ILE A 79 -16.76 -24.02 -3.54
C ILE A 79 -15.73 -22.90 -3.65
N SER A 80 -16.00 -21.92 -4.52
CA SER A 80 -15.22 -20.68 -4.61
C SER A 80 -16.07 -19.53 -4.11
N VAL A 81 -15.51 -18.70 -3.22
CA VAL A 81 -16.18 -17.52 -2.65
C VAL A 81 -15.32 -16.29 -2.91
N SER A 82 -15.93 -15.25 -3.47
CA SER A 82 -15.31 -13.94 -3.70
C SER A 82 -16.16 -12.83 -3.09
N VAL A 83 -15.53 -11.80 -2.53
CA VAL A 83 -16.23 -10.63 -1.97
C VAL A 83 -15.63 -9.36 -2.53
N PHE A 84 -16.45 -8.52 -3.15
CA PHE A 84 -16.01 -7.31 -3.85
C PHE A 84 -17.10 -6.23 -3.89
N PRO A 85 -16.77 -4.94 -4.03
CA PRO A 85 -15.43 -4.39 -4.00
C PRO A 85 -14.85 -4.35 -2.58
N ASN A 86 -13.54 -4.40 -2.48
CA ASN A 86 -12.81 -4.18 -1.23
C ASN A 86 -11.53 -3.40 -1.53
N PRO A 87 -11.36 -2.15 -1.05
CA PRO A 87 -12.25 -1.40 -0.16
C PRO A 87 -13.64 -1.07 -0.74
N THR A 88 -14.60 -0.78 0.14
CA THR A 88 -15.99 -0.46 -0.21
C THR A 88 -16.43 0.93 0.29
N ALA A 89 -17.48 1.43 -0.35
CA ALA A 89 -18.23 2.63 -0.04
C ALA A 89 -19.62 2.27 0.49
N ASN A 90 -20.51 1.76 -0.37
CA ASN A 90 -21.93 1.66 -0.07
C ASN A 90 -22.39 0.22 0.06
N ASP A 91 -21.73 -0.71 -0.63
CA ASP A 91 -22.19 -2.08 -0.77
C ASP A 91 -21.02 -3.03 -1.05
N ILE A 92 -21.21 -4.30 -0.71
CA ILE A 92 -20.35 -5.39 -1.15
C ILE A 92 -21.21 -6.51 -1.73
N SER A 93 -20.67 -7.19 -2.73
CA SER A 93 -21.21 -8.39 -3.33
C SER A 93 -20.43 -9.60 -2.84
N ILE A 94 -21.15 -10.59 -2.33
CA ILE A 94 -20.62 -11.93 -2.05
C ILE A 94 -21.01 -12.81 -3.24
N GLU A 95 -20.02 -13.27 -4.01
CA GLU A 95 -20.20 -14.21 -5.12
C GLU A 95 -19.77 -15.61 -4.71
N ILE A 96 -20.63 -16.60 -4.95
CA ILE A 96 -20.35 -18.01 -4.70
C ILE A 96 -20.45 -18.79 -6.02
N GLU A 97 -19.35 -19.42 -6.43
CA GLU A 97 -19.38 -20.40 -7.53
C GLU A 97 -19.81 -21.76 -6.98
N SER A 98 -21.11 -22.02 -7.05
CA SER A 98 -21.70 -23.32 -6.69
C SER A 98 -22.95 -23.58 -7.53
N THR A 99 -23.34 -24.85 -7.64
CA THR A 99 -24.59 -25.29 -8.27
C THR A 99 -25.74 -25.43 -7.28
N ASP A 100 -25.46 -25.45 -5.97
CA ASP A 100 -26.46 -25.54 -4.90
C ASP A 100 -26.14 -24.57 -3.74
N PHE A 101 -27.02 -23.57 -3.57
CA PHE A 101 -26.90 -22.54 -2.55
C PHE A 101 -27.49 -22.94 -1.18
N LYS A 102 -28.13 -24.11 -1.07
CA LYS A 102 -28.77 -24.53 0.18
C LYS A 102 -27.75 -24.63 1.33
N GLY A 103 -28.06 -24.06 2.49
CA GLY A 103 -27.18 -24.13 3.66
C GLY A 103 -26.00 -23.16 3.61
N PHE A 104 -25.90 -22.31 2.59
CA PHE A 104 -25.00 -21.17 2.62
C PHE A 104 -25.57 -20.03 3.46
N SER A 105 -24.69 -19.38 4.23
CA SER A 105 -25.02 -18.17 4.99
C SER A 105 -23.79 -17.30 5.13
N TYR A 106 -23.99 -16.03 5.47
CA TYR A 106 -22.90 -15.14 5.86
C TYR A 106 -23.19 -14.42 7.17
N THR A 107 -22.11 -14.03 7.83
CA THR A 107 -22.15 -13.09 8.95
C THR A 107 -21.30 -11.87 8.65
N LEU A 108 -21.82 -10.70 8.98
CA LEU A 108 -21.08 -9.43 8.98
C LEU A 108 -20.78 -9.06 10.44
N LEU A 109 -19.49 -8.88 10.76
CA LEU A 109 -19.02 -8.44 12.07
C LEU A 109 -18.35 -7.06 11.97
N ASP A 110 -18.45 -6.26 13.03
CA ASP A 110 -17.67 -5.03 13.16
C ASP A 110 -16.22 -5.32 13.63
N GLN A 111 -15.40 -4.27 13.69
CA GLN A 111 -14.00 -4.33 14.17
C GLN A 111 -13.81 -4.85 15.60
N HIS A 112 -14.86 -4.90 16.42
CA HIS A 112 -14.84 -5.46 17.77
C HIS A 112 -15.40 -6.88 17.83
N GLY A 113 -15.75 -7.48 16.69
CA GLY A 113 -16.38 -8.80 16.60
C GLY A 113 -17.87 -8.81 16.91
N LYS A 114 -18.53 -7.65 16.96
CA LYS A 114 -19.99 -7.58 17.17
C LYS A 114 -20.71 -8.02 15.90
N LEU A 115 -21.67 -8.95 16.04
CA LEU A 115 -22.55 -9.37 14.96
C LEU A 115 -23.47 -8.24 14.51
N LEU A 116 -23.37 -7.83 13.26
CA LEU A 116 -24.21 -6.82 12.61
C LEU A 116 -25.30 -7.45 11.77
N GLN A 117 -24.96 -8.48 10.99
CA GLN A 117 -25.90 -9.21 10.14
C GLN A 117 -25.58 -10.71 10.14
N ASN A 118 -26.62 -11.53 10.03
CA ASN A 118 -26.54 -12.96 9.77
C ASN A 118 -27.70 -13.32 8.84
N LYS A 119 -27.40 -13.75 7.61
CA LYS A 119 -28.41 -14.05 6.59
C LYS A 119 -28.01 -15.28 5.77
N GLU A 120 -29.02 -15.99 5.27
CA GLU A 120 -28.84 -17.06 4.29
C GLU A 120 -28.48 -16.48 2.92
N ILE A 121 -27.72 -17.25 2.14
CA ILE A 121 -27.38 -16.94 0.75
C ILE A 121 -28.20 -17.87 -0.14
N THR A 122 -29.08 -17.29 -0.95
CA THR A 122 -29.98 -18.04 -1.85
C THR A 122 -29.55 -17.98 -3.31
N ASP A 123 -28.70 -17.02 -3.66
CA ASP A 123 -28.35 -16.66 -5.02
C ASP A 123 -26.83 -16.63 -5.22
N LYS A 124 -26.41 -16.75 -6.48
CA LYS A 124 -24.99 -16.70 -6.86
C LYS A 124 -24.29 -15.45 -6.33
N ILE A 125 -24.99 -14.30 -6.38
CA ILE A 125 -24.49 -13.01 -5.91
C ILE A 125 -25.46 -12.51 -4.84
N THR A 126 -24.93 -12.20 -3.66
CA THR A 126 -25.68 -11.58 -2.56
C THR A 126 -25.10 -10.22 -2.24
N GLU A 127 -25.92 -9.17 -2.28
CA GLU A 127 -25.54 -7.82 -1.93
C GLU A 127 -25.69 -7.57 -0.43
N VAL A 128 -24.70 -6.91 0.16
CA VAL A 128 -24.69 -6.50 1.56
C VAL A 128 -24.56 -4.99 1.62
N ASP A 129 -25.61 -4.34 2.14
CA ASP A 129 -25.62 -2.89 2.36
C ASP A 129 -24.62 -2.49 3.45
N MET A 130 -23.73 -1.57 3.07
CA MET A 130 -22.70 -0.96 3.91
C MET A 130 -22.90 0.55 4.09
N LEU A 131 -23.95 1.15 3.48
CA LEU A 131 -24.14 2.59 3.41
C LEU A 131 -24.26 3.24 4.79
N ASN A 132 -25.00 2.60 5.70
CA ASN A 132 -25.29 3.12 7.03
C ASN A 132 -24.28 2.70 8.11
N HIS A 133 -23.22 2.00 7.71
CA HIS A 133 -22.14 1.61 8.61
C HIS A 133 -21.06 2.71 8.63
N PRO A 134 -20.39 2.99 9.76
CA PRO A 134 -19.29 3.96 9.79
C PRO A 134 -18.05 3.45 9.04
N ALA A 135 -17.17 4.37 8.60
CA ALA A 135 -15.85 4.03 8.08
C ALA A 135 -15.05 3.26 9.15
N ALA A 136 -14.76 2.00 8.86
CA ALA A 136 -14.10 1.07 9.77
C ALA A 136 -13.71 -0.21 9.01
N THR A 137 -13.05 -1.11 9.73
CA THR A 137 -12.84 -2.49 9.29
C THR A 137 -14.01 -3.37 9.69
N TYR A 138 -14.44 -4.23 8.79
CA TYR A 138 -15.50 -5.23 9.00
C TYR A 138 -14.97 -6.60 8.62
N TYR A 139 -15.68 -7.64 9.06
CA TYR A 139 -15.37 -9.02 8.71
C TYR A 139 -16.60 -9.70 8.14
N VAL A 140 -16.44 -10.32 6.98
CA VAL A 140 -17.45 -11.15 6.35
C VAL A 140 -16.98 -12.59 6.40
N SER A 141 -17.76 -13.43 7.07
CA SER A 141 -17.54 -14.88 7.11
C SER A 141 -18.69 -15.56 6.37
N VAL A 142 -18.35 -16.42 5.42
CA VAL A 142 -19.30 -17.25 4.68
C VAL A 142 -19.21 -18.68 5.22
N TYR A 143 -20.37 -19.32 5.39
CA TYR A 143 -20.51 -20.66 5.94
C TYR A 143 -21.29 -21.55 4.98
N LYS A 144 -20.97 -22.86 4.98
CA LYS A 144 -21.74 -23.92 4.36
C LYS A 144 -22.09 -24.95 5.43
N ASP A 145 -23.38 -25.17 5.67
CA ASP A 145 -23.89 -26.13 6.67
C ASP A 145 -23.27 -25.92 8.08
N GLY A 146 -23.03 -24.65 8.44
CA GLY A 146 -22.42 -24.25 9.71
C GLY A 146 -20.88 -24.27 9.75
N ILE A 147 -20.22 -24.75 8.68
CA ILE A 147 -18.75 -24.76 8.57
C ILE A 147 -18.29 -23.50 7.84
N SER A 148 -17.36 -22.75 8.43
CA SER A 148 -16.79 -21.55 7.79
C SER A 148 -16.01 -21.95 6.53
N VAL A 149 -16.41 -21.40 5.38
CA VAL A 149 -15.74 -21.64 4.09
C VAL A 149 -14.76 -20.54 3.74
N LYS A 150 -15.08 -19.29 4.06
CA LYS A 150 -14.20 -18.14 3.81
C LYS A 150 -14.44 -17.03 4.82
N THR A 151 -13.39 -16.36 5.25
CA THR A 151 -13.48 -15.15 6.06
C THR A 151 -12.56 -14.08 5.48
N ILE A 152 -13.13 -12.90 5.24
CA ILE A 152 -12.46 -11.76 4.58
C ILE A 152 -12.66 -10.50 5.41
N GLN A 153 -11.58 -9.74 5.56
CA GLN A 153 -11.57 -8.39 6.08
C GLN A 153 -12.03 -7.40 5.01
N ILE A 154 -13.06 -6.61 5.30
CA ILE A 154 -13.58 -5.56 4.43
C ILE A 154 -13.17 -4.19 4.98
N ILE A 155 -12.60 -3.35 4.12
CA ILE A 155 -12.20 -1.98 4.47
C ILE A 155 -13.25 -1.02 3.93
N LYS A 156 -13.91 -0.25 4.80
CA LYS A 156 -14.83 0.82 4.39
C LYS A 156 -14.18 2.19 4.62
N ASN A 157 -14.03 2.95 3.54
CA ASN A 157 -13.22 4.18 3.55
C ASN A 157 -13.97 5.44 4.01
N TYR A 158 -15.30 5.48 3.87
CA TYR A 158 -16.14 6.65 4.15
C TYR A 158 -17.57 6.25 4.50
#